data_AF-A0A957PMJ1-F1
#
_entry.id   AF-A0A957PMJ1-F1
#
_cell.length_a   1.000
_cell.length_b   1.000
_cell.length_c   1.000
_cell.angle_alpha   90.00
_cell.angle_beta   90.00
_cell.angle_gamma   90.00
#
_symmetry.space_group_name_H-M   'P 1'
#
loop_
_entity.id
_entity.type
_entity.pdbx_description
1 polymer ?
#
loop_
_entity_poly.entity_id
_entity_poly.type
_entity_poly.pdbx_seq_one_letter_code
_entity_poly.pdbx_strand_id
1 'polypeptide(L)'
;RTGRALVDRRVQQEVFVSLRRIIPDIERIQQMRGTVPYMSRGNQAVAHTMLLDPSPIHDPEFANWVKDALSHYWGGPKLTHSPLTKLRIVMQGLDQAEGDVTKALRQVLEMAIERLRPEGKQEFVTQEWLLYNILDMRFLQGRKVREIAHKLAVSESDLYRKQRIAIEQVARVLTEMELEDGSL
;
A
#
# COMPACT_ATOMS: atom_id res chain seq x y z
N ARG A 1 -27.37 -49.35 43.24
CA ARG A 1 -26.11 -48.60 43.08
C ARG A 1 -25.75 -48.66 41.60
N THR A 2 -26.13 -47.63 40.83
CA THR A 2 -25.23 -46.60 40.24
C THR A 2 -24.31 -47.21 39.17
N GLY A 3 -24.38 -46.88 37.88
CA GLY A 3 -24.71 -45.60 37.26
C GLY A 3 -23.45 -45.06 36.57
N ARG A 4 -23.25 -45.41 35.29
CA ARG A 4 -22.35 -44.72 34.35
C ARG A 4 -22.36 -45.43 32.99
N ALA A 5 -23.10 -44.87 32.07
CA ALA A 5 -22.77 -44.77 30.65
C ALA A 5 -23.98 -44.11 29.98
N LEU A 6 -23.75 -43.32 28.93
CA LEU A 6 -24.75 -42.63 28.10
C LEU A 6 -25.09 -41.20 28.51
N VAL A 7 -24.11 -40.31 28.55
CA VAL A 7 -24.36 -38.90 28.16
C VAL A 7 -23.11 -38.36 27.46
N ASP A 8 -22.91 -38.80 26.22
CA ASP A 8 -22.00 -38.12 25.31
C ASP A 8 -22.65 -38.00 23.93
N ARG A 9 -23.48 -36.96 23.76
CA ARG A 9 -23.95 -36.45 22.45
C ARG A 9 -24.86 -35.22 22.47
N ARG A 10 -25.09 -34.57 23.62
CA ARG A 10 -26.09 -33.49 23.71
C ARG A 10 -25.53 -32.08 23.92
N VAL A 11 -24.20 -31.92 24.01
CA VAL A 11 -23.57 -30.60 24.26
C VAL A 11 -22.96 -29.97 23.00
N GLN A 12 -23.01 -30.65 21.85
CA GLN A 12 -22.49 -30.11 20.58
C GLN A 12 -23.51 -29.34 19.72
N GLN A 13 -24.72 -29.03 20.22
CA GLN A 13 -25.78 -28.44 19.39
C GLN A 13 -26.28 -27.05 19.79
N GLU A 14 -25.78 -26.41 20.85
CA GLU A 14 -26.30 -25.09 21.27
C GLU A 14 -25.23 -24.01 21.49
N VAL A 15 -24.38 -23.77 20.48
CA VAL A 15 -23.77 -22.43 20.29
C VAL A 15 -23.80 -22.03 18.81
N PHE A 16 -24.83 -22.45 18.08
CA PHE A 16 -25.06 -22.12 16.66
C PHE A 16 -26.30 -21.23 16.44
N VAL A 17 -26.67 -20.39 17.42
CA VAL A 17 -27.87 -19.53 17.32
C VAL A 17 -27.54 -18.03 17.21
N SER A 18 -26.28 -17.61 17.37
CA SER A 18 -25.91 -16.17 17.23
C SER A 18 -25.41 -15.76 15.84
N LEU A 19 -25.26 -16.70 14.89
CA LEU A 19 -24.77 -16.43 13.52
C LEU A 19 -25.88 -16.20 12.48
N ARG A 20 -27.14 -16.00 12.91
CA ARG A 20 -28.28 -15.84 12.00
C ARG A 20 -28.91 -14.45 11.96
N ARG A 21 -28.24 -13.43 12.53
CA ARG A 21 -28.72 -12.03 12.51
C ARG A 21 -27.80 -11.03 11.81
N ILE A 22 -26.68 -11.45 11.23
CA ILE A 22 -25.86 -10.65 10.30
C ILE A 22 -25.65 -11.45 9.00
N ILE A 23 -26.73 -12.03 8.49
CA ILE A 23 -26.83 -12.46 7.09
C ILE A 23 -28.07 -11.76 6.52
N PRO A 24 -27.95 -10.46 6.25
CA PRO A 24 -28.53 -9.95 5.02
C PRO A 24 -27.47 -9.10 4.32
N ASP A 25 -26.87 -9.65 3.25
CA ASP A 25 -26.37 -8.88 2.09
C ASP A 25 -25.59 -9.75 1.08
N ILE A 26 -25.37 -11.05 1.37
CA ILE A 26 -24.78 -11.97 0.37
C ILE A 26 -25.67 -12.08 -0.89
N GLU A 27 -27.00 -12.01 -0.73
CA GLU A 27 -27.93 -12.03 -1.88
C GLU A 27 -27.94 -10.71 -2.67
N ARG A 28 -27.72 -9.57 -2.01
CA ARG A 28 -27.59 -8.25 -2.68
C ARG A 28 -26.33 -8.19 -3.55
N ILE A 29 -25.23 -8.76 -3.06
CA ILE A 29 -23.97 -8.85 -3.82
C ILE A 29 -24.14 -9.77 -5.03
N GLN A 30 -24.95 -10.84 -4.94
CA GLN A 30 -25.25 -11.68 -6.10
C GLN A 30 -26.19 -11.03 -7.11
N GLN A 31 -27.15 -10.20 -6.69
CA GLN A 31 -27.99 -9.44 -7.62
C GLN A 31 -27.19 -8.39 -8.42
N MET A 32 -26.15 -7.78 -7.84
CA MET A 32 -25.22 -6.92 -8.60
C MET A 32 -24.32 -7.70 -9.58
N ARG A 33 -24.11 -9.01 -9.38
CA ARG A 33 -23.33 -9.86 -10.30
C ARG A 33 -24.06 -10.14 -11.63
N GLY A 34 -25.38 -9.94 -11.67
CA GLY A 34 -26.20 -10.19 -12.86
C GLY A 34 -26.15 -9.09 -13.93
N THR A 35 -25.61 -7.91 -13.63
CA THR A 35 -25.75 -6.71 -14.49
C THR A 35 -24.44 -6.12 -15.02
N VAL A 36 -23.27 -6.70 -14.71
CA VAL A 36 -21.99 -6.19 -15.23
C VAL A 36 -21.22 -7.30 -15.98
N PRO A 37 -21.37 -7.43 -17.31
CA PRO A 37 -20.76 -8.51 -18.09
C PRO A 37 -19.22 -8.49 -18.21
N TYR A 38 -18.49 -7.72 -17.39
CA TYR A 38 -17.05 -7.44 -17.62
C TYR A 38 -16.16 -7.41 -16.37
N MET A 39 -16.56 -8.01 -15.24
CA MET A 39 -15.62 -8.17 -14.11
C MET A 39 -14.67 -9.34 -14.39
N SER A 40 -13.52 -9.04 -14.97
CA SER A 40 -12.42 -9.99 -15.18
C SER A 40 -12.06 -10.72 -13.88
N ARG A 41 -11.65 -11.99 -13.97
CA ARG A 41 -11.27 -12.84 -12.83
C ARG A 41 -10.26 -12.17 -11.88
N GLY A 42 -9.38 -11.32 -12.42
CA GLY A 42 -8.44 -10.51 -11.63
C GLY A 42 -9.12 -9.55 -10.65
N ASN A 43 -10.18 -8.84 -11.06
CA ASN A 43 -10.89 -7.90 -10.20
C ASN A 43 -11.69 -8.60 -9.09
N GLN A 44 -12.13 -9.85 -9.33
CA GLN A 44 -12.82 -10.64 -8.31
C GLN A 44 -11.87 -11.07 -7.17
N ALA A 45 -10.63 -11.43 -7.51
CA ALA A 45 -9.62 -11.77 -6.51
C ALA A 45 -9.25 -10.55 -5.64
N VAL A 46 -9.04 -9.38 -6.26
CA VAL A 46 -8.74 -8.13 -5.55
C VAL A 46 -9.88 -7.72 -4.60
N ALA A 47 -11.14 -7.80 -5.07
CA ALA A 47 -12.30 -7.50 -4.23
C ALA A 47 -12.44 -8.45 -3.03
N HIS A 48 -12.09 -9.73 -3.20
CA HIS A 48 -12.07 -10.69 -2.10
C HIS A 48 -10.96 -10.41 -1.08
N THR A 49 -9.76 -10.02 -1.52
CA THR A 49 -8.65 -9.66 -0.62
C THR A 49 -8.95 -8.40 0.19
N MET A 50 -9.50 -7.35 -0.42
CA MET A 50 -9.87 -6.11 0.28
C MET A 50 -10.89 -6.31 1.41
N LEU A 51 -11.76 -7.34 1.31
CA LEU A 51 -12.72 -7.67 2.36
C LEU A 51 -12.07 -8.38 3.56
N LEU A 52 -10.94 -9.04 3.35
CA LEU A 52 -10.23 -9.83 4.37
C LEU A 52 -9.10 -9.02 5.03
N ASP A 53 -8.40 -8.19 4.26
CA ASP A 53 -7.42 -7.21 4.72
C ASP A 53 -7.74 -5.84 4.06
N PRO A 54 -8.36 -4.89 4.78
CA PRO A 54 -8.74 -3.58 4.24
C PRO A 54 -7.54 -2.63 4.11
N SER A 55 -6.35 -3.16 3.80
CA SER A 55 -5.14 -2.38 3.59
C SER A 55 -5.20 -1.60 2.25
N PRO A 56 -4.79 -0.31 2.23
CA PRO A 56 -4.70 0.50 1.01
C PRO A 56 -3.89 -0.13 -0.14
N ILE A 57 -2.97 -1.05 0.16
CA ILE A 57 -2.08 -1.70 -0.84
C ILE A 57 -2.83 -2.53 -1.88
N HIS A 58 -4.06 -2.96 -1.59
CA HIS A 58 -4.89 -3.75 -2.50
C HIS A 58 -5.73 -2.87 -3.44
N ASP A 59 -5.74 -1.56 -3.23
CA ASP A 59 -6.51 -0.65 -4.06
C ASP A 59 -5.81 -0.37 -5.40
N PRO A 60 -6.51 -0.44 -6.54
CA PRO A 60 -5.91 -0.07 -7.83
C PRO A 60 -5.38 1.37 -7.88
N GLU A 61 -5.89 2.28 -7.04
CA GLU A 61 -5.41 3.67 -6.92
C GLU A 61 -4.15 3.82 -6.05
N PHE A 62 -3.65 2.73 -5.45
CA PHE A 62 -2.51 2.79 -4.52
C PHE A 62 -1.29 3.50 -5.12
N ALA A 63 -0.88 3.13 -6.33
CA ALA A 63 0.25 3.77 -7.01
C ALA A 63 0.00 5.27 -7.28
N ASN A 64 -1.24 5.67 -7.54
CA ASN A 64 -1.61 7.08 -7.71
C ASN A 64 -1.51 7.84 -6.39
N TRP A 65 -1.92 7.23 -5.27
CA TRP A 65 -1.75 7.84 -3.95
C TRP A 65 -0.28 8.00 -3.57
N VAL A 66 0.58 7.03 -3.91
CA VAL A 66 2.04 7.14 -3.71
C VAL A 66 2.61 8.29 -4.53
N LYS A 67 2.26 8.38 -5.82
CA LYS A 67 2.64 9.52 -6.68
C LYS A 67 2.21 10.86 -6.06
N ASP A 68 0.97 10.95 -5.62
CA ASP A 68 0.37 12.17 -5.10
C ASP A 68 1.02 12.60 -3.77
N ALA A 69 1.29 11.64 -2.88
CA ALA A 69 2.01 11.83 -1.64
C ALA A 69 3.46 12.30 -1.89
N LEU A 70 4.21 11.64 -2.78
CA LEU A 70 5.57 12.05 -3.16
C LEU A 70 5.59 13.47 -3.76
N SER A 71 4.60 13.79 -4.61
CA SER A 71 4.50 15.13 -5.22
C SER A 71 4.22 16.23 -4.20
N HIS A 72 3.64 15.88 -3.05
CA HIS A 72 3.35 16.78 -1.93
C HIS A 72 4.18 16.44 -0.68
N TYR A 73 5.35 15.82 -0.88
CA TYR A 73 6.22 15.34 0.20
C TYR A 73 6.55 16.43 1.22
N TRP A 74 6.78 17.67 0.74
CA TRP A 74 7.10 18.84 1.56
C TRP A 74 5.88 19.55 2.16
N GLY A 75 4.68 19.03 1.94
CA GLY A 75 3.43 19.58 2.47
C GLY A 75 2.33 19.63 1.41
N GLY A 76 1.10 19.38 1.85
CA GLY A 76 -0.08 19.47 1.01
C GLY A 76 -1.15 18.44 1.40
N PRO A 77 -2.40 18.70 1.03
CA PRO A 77 -3.53 17.85 1.43
C PRO A 77 -3.40 16.42 0.90
N LYS A 78 -2.67 16.20 -0.20
CA LYS A 78 -2.44 14.89 -0.80
C LYS A 78 -1.48 13.99 -0.02
N LEU A 79 -0.68 14.56 0.88
CA LEU A 79 0.12 13.80 1.83
C LEU A 79 -0.67 13.61 3.13
N THR A 80 -1.15 14.72 3.72
CA THR A 80 -1.81 14.72 5.03
C THR A 80 -3.13 13.94 5.07
N HIS A 81 -3.92 13.99 4.00
CA HIS A 81 -5.20 13.26 3.90
C HIS A 81 -5.09 12.02 3.00
N SER A 82 -3.86 11.55 2.75
CA SER A 82 -3.64 10.38 1.91
C SER A 82 -4.23 9.13 2.56
N PRO A 83 -4.89 8.24 1.80
CA PRO A 83 -5.25 6.91 2.29
C PRO A 83 -4.04 6.09 2.78
N LEU A 84 -2.83 6.44 2.33
CA LEU A 84 -1.57 5.83 2.80
C LEU A 84 -1.31 6.05 4.29
N THR A 85 -1.94 7.05 4.91
CA THR A 85 -1.86 7.25 6.36
C THR A 85 -2.43 6.08 7.15
N LYS A 86 -3.21 5.19 6.53
CA LYS A 86 -3.83 4.03 7.19
C LYS A 86 -2.98 2.76 7.11
N LEU A 87 -1.82 2.80 6.47
CA LEU A 87 -0.90 1.67 6.40
C LEU A 87 -0.40 1.30 7.80
N ARG A 88 -0.27 0.01 8.11
CA ARG A 88 0.21 -0.46 9.42
C ARG A 88 1.63 0.02 9.69
N ILE A 89 2.51 -0.02 8.69
CA ILE A 89 3.88 0.49 8.81
C ILE A 89 3.94 1.98 9.17
N VAL A 90 2.92 2.76 8.77
CA VAL A 90 2.82 4.17 9.14
C VAL A 90 2.32 4.32 10.57
N MET A 91 1.31 3.53 10.96
CA MET A 91 0.79 3.55 12.33
C MET A 91 1.84 3.12 13.36
N GLN A 92 2.68 2.13 13.04
CA GLN A 92 3.77 1.72 13.92
C GLN A 92 4.87 2.79 14.06
N GLY A 93 5.12 3.55 12.99
CA GLY A 93 6.09 4.65 13.00
C GLY A 93 5.64 5.86 13.83
N LEU A 94 4.41 5.90 14.35
CA LEU A 94 3.88 7.06 15.07
C LEU A 94 4.69 7.43 16.31
N ASP A 95 5.17 6.45 17.05
CA ASP A 95 5.97 6.71 18.27
C ASP A 95 7.26 7.47 17.94
N GLN A 96 7.91 7.10 16.83
CA GLN A 96 9.11 7.78 16.32
C GLN A 96 8.80 9.13 15.67
N ALA A 97 7.55 9.32 15.25
CA ALA A 97 7.05 10.54 14.63
C ALA A 97 6.36 11.49 15.61
N GLU A 98 6.54 11.31 16.93
CA GLU A 98 5.92 12.16 17.97
C GLU A 98 4.39 12.24 17.86
N GLY A 99 3.76 11.16 17.37
CA GLY A 99 2.31 11.08 17.15
C GLY A 99 1.79 11.78 15.89
N ASP A 100 2.66 12.38 15.07
CA ASP A 100 2.27 13.00 13.80
C ASP A 100 2.25 11.96 12.66
N VAL A 101 1.04 11.60 12.23
CA VAL A 101 0.80 10.65 11.13
C VAL A 101 1.41 11.11 9.81
N THR A 102 1.41 12.42 9.53
CA THR A 102 2.00 12.96 8.30
C THR A 102 3.52 12.82 8.33
N LYS A 103 4.13 13.05 9.48
CA LYS A 103 5.58 12.84 9.70
C LYS A 103 5.93 11.35 9.60
N ALA A 104 5.14 10.46 10.19
CA ALA A 104 5.31 9.01 10.07
C ALA A 104 5.24 8.55 8.61
N LEU A 105 4.22 9.00 7.86
CA LEU A 105 4.08 8.70 6.43
C LEU A 105 5.29 9.20 5.63
N ARG A 106 5.81 10.38 5.96
CA ARG A 106 7.00 10.93 5.31
C ARG A 106 8.22 10.05 5.53
N GLN A 107 8.45 9.61 6.77
CA GLN A 107 9.54 8.70 7.12
C GLN A 107 9.41 7.36 6.40
N VAL A 108 8.20 6.79 6.32
CA VAL A 108 7.95 5.54 5.58
C VAL A 108 8.24 5.70 4.09
N LEU A 109 7.83 6.82 3.47
CA LEU A 109 8.15 7.10 2.06
C LEU A 109 9.65 7.24 1.82
N GLU A 110 10.36 7.90 2.73
CA GLU A 110 11.82 8.03 2.68
C GLU A 110 12.50 6.66 2.81
N MET A 111 12.07 5.82 3.77
CA MET A 111 12.57 4.45 3.93
C MET A 111 12.34 3.61 2.66
N ALA A 112 11.16 3.73 2.03
CA ALA A 112 10.86 3.02 0.80
C ALA A 112 11.77 3.46 -0.37
N ILE A 113 12.09 4.76 -0.47
CA ILE A 113 13.04 5.27 -1.46
C ILE A 113 14.46 4.77 -1.15
N GLU A 114 14.88 4.78 0.12
CA GLU A 114 16.22 4.31 0.52
C GLU A 114 16.41 2.81 0.27
N ARG A 115 15.35 1.98 0.38
CA ARG A 115 15.42 0.55 0.00
C ARG A 115 15.69 0.34 -1.50
N LEU A 116 15.44 1.33 -2.36
CA LEU A 116 15.75 1.28 -3.80
C LEU A 116 17.18 1.72 -4.11
N ARG A 117 17.95 2.14 -3.11
CA ARG A 117 19.33 2.60 -3.28
C ARG A 117 20.23 1.44 -3.72
N PRO A 118 20.92 1.53 -4.87
CA PRO A 118 21.87 0.51 -5.29
C PRO A 118 23.09 0.45 -4.37
N GLU A 119 23.78 -0.69 -4.39
CA GLU A 119 25.06 -0.84 -3.69
C GLU A 119 26.18 -0.06 -4.38
N GLY A 120 27.20 0.32 -3.60
CA GLY A 120 28.40 0.99 -4.11
C GLY A 120 28.39 2.51 -4.00
N LYS A 121 29.31 3.16 -4.73
CA LYS A 121 29.41 4.63 -4.75
C LYS A 121 28.28 5.20 -5.62
N GLN A 122 27.69 6.31 -5.19
CA GLN A 122 26.64 6.96 -5.95
C GLN A 122 27.16 7.44 -7.30
N GLU A 123 26.55 6.92 -8.37
CA GLU A 123 26.82 7.31 -9.74
C GLU A 123 25.58 7.99 -10.33
N PHE A 124 25.75 9.11 -11.02
CA PHE A 124 24.59 9.90 -11.48
C PHE A 124 23.99 9.41 -12.81
N VAL A 125 24.77 8.72 -13.64
CA VAL A 125 24.40 8.41 -15.04
C VAL A 125 24.21 6.91 -15.27
N THR A 126 24.57 6.05 -14.32
CA THR A 126 24.37 4.61 -14.47
C THR A 126 22.91 4.24 -14.36
N GLN A 127 22.54 3.21 -15.13
CA GLN A 127 21.16 2.74 -15.21
C GLN A 127 20.62 2.25 -13.86
N GLU A 128 21.50 1.70 -13.02
CA GLU A 128 21.17 1.21 -11.68
C GLU A 128 20.77 2.34 -10.73
N TRP A 129 21.52 3.44 -10.74
CA TRP A 129 21.29 4.60 -9.87
C TRP A 129 20.24 5.57 -10.40
N LEU A 130 19.95 5.53 -11.70
CA LEU A 130 19.09 6.52 -12.36
C LEU A 130 17.73 6.69 -11.67
N LEU A 131 17.03 5.60 -11.37
CA LEU A 131 15.70 5.67 -10.75
C LEU A 131 15.75 6.24 -9.33
N TYR A 132 16.70 5.79 -8.51
CA TYR A 132 16.93 6.31 -7.16
C TYR A 132 17.27 7.81 -7.20
N ASN A 133 18.21 8.22 -8.06
CA ASN A 133 18.60 9.62 -8.19
C ASN A 133 17.42 10.51 -8.63
N ILE A 134 16.53 10.00 -9.50
CA ILE A 134 15.32 10.72 -9.87
C ILE A 134 14.43 10.93 -8.64
N LEU A 135 14.21 9.91 -7.82
CA LEU A 135 13.37 9.99 -6.62
C LEU A 135 13.95 10.98 -5.59
N ASP A 136 15.22 10.78 -5.25
CA ASP A 136 15.99 11.61 -4.32
C ASP A 136 15.99 13.07 -4.78
N MET A 137 16.40 13.34 -6.02
CA MET A 137 16.48 14.72 -6.50
C MET A 137 15.10 15.36 -6.68
N ARG A 138 14.09 14.63 -7.16
CA ARG A 138 12.78 15.19 -7.49
C ARG A 138 11.93 15.44 -6.25
N PHE A 139 11.86 14.45 -5.35
CA PHE A 139 10.88 14.43 -4.27
C PHE A 139 11.52 14.77 -2.93
N LEU A 140 12.65 14.14 -2.60
CA LEU A 140 13.35 14.43 -1.36
C LEU A 140 14.00 15.81 -1.43
N GLN A 141 14.75 16.14 -2.47
CA GLN A 141 15.44 17.45 -2.57
C GLN A 141 14.58 18.56 -3.20
N GLY A 142 13.41 18.24 -3.77
CA GLY A 142 12.51 19.23 -4.37
C GLY A 142 13.06 19.94 -5.62
N ARG A 143 14.01 19.33 -6.35
CA ARG A 143 14.63 19.95 -7.53
C ARG A 143 13.67 20.04 -8.72
N LYS A 144 13.94 20.99 -9.61
CA LYS A 144 13.17 21.18 -10.84
C LYS A 144 13.53 20.13 -11.88
N VAL A 145 12.54 19.67 -12.65
CA VAL A 145 12.67 18.67 -13.73
C VAL A 145 13.84 18.99 -14.66
N ARG A 146 13.95 20.24 -15.11
CA ARG A 146 15.02 20.70 -16.01
C ARG A 146 16.43 20.52 -15.41
N GLU A 147 16.60 20.83 -14.12
CA GLU A 147 17.88 20.69 -13.42
C GLU A 147 18.26 19.22 -13.27
N ILE A 148 17.28 18.37 -12.98
CA ILE A 148 17.46 16.92 -12.85
C ILE A 148 17.84 16.33 -14.20
N ALA A 149 17.10 16.65 -15.26
CA ALA A 149 17.36 16.18 -16.62
C ALA A 149 18.78 16.54 -17.07
N HIS A 150 19.20 17.78 -16.83
CA HIS A 150 20.56 18.23 -17.11
C HIS A 150 21.61 17.46 -16.30
N LYS A 151 21.42 17.30 -14.98
CA LYS A 151 22.38 16.61 -14.11
C LYS A 151 22.51 15.10 -14.41
N LEU A 152 21.43 14.46 -14.83
CA LEU A 152 21.41 13.04 -15.19
C LEU A 152 21.73 12.78 -16.68
N ALA A 153 21.99 13.84 -17.46
CA ALA A 153 22.24 13.77 -18.90
C ALA A 153 21.13 13.05 -19.69
N VAL A 154 19.86 13.27 -19.31
CA VAL A 154 18.68 12.71 -19.98
C VAL A 154 17.76 13.81 -20.50
N SER A 155 16.95 13.51 -21.53
CA SER A 155 15.90 14.44 -21.96
C SER A 155 14.78 14.54 -20.91
N GLU A 156 14.06 15.67 -20.85
CA GLU A 156 12.90 15.81 -19.95
C GLU A 156 11.83 14.75 -20.22
N SER A 157 11.56 14.44 -21.48
CA SER A 157 10.62 13.38 -21.87
C SER A 157 11.04 12.00 -21.35
N ASP A 158 12.33 11.71 -21.35
CA ASP A 158 12.84 10.46 -20.77
C ASP A 158 12.77 10.47 -19.25
N LEU A 159 13.09 11.62 -18.62
CA LEU A 159 12.97 11.81 -17.19
C LEU A 159 11.55 11.53 -16.71
N TYR A 160 10.51 12.04 -17.38
CA TYR A 160 9.12 11.76 -17.01
C TYR A 160 8.77 10.27 -17.08
N ARG A 161 9.27 9.54 -18.09
CA ARG A 161 9.07 8.09 -18.20
C ARG A 161 9.75 7.34 -17.07
N LYS A 162 11.01 7.66 -16.79
CA LYS A 162 11.78 7.04 -15.71
C LYS A 162 11.22 7.38 -14.34
N GLN A 163 10.74 8.61 -14.13
CA GLN A 163 10.06 9.02 -12.92
C GLN A 163 8.81 8.17 -12.66
N ARG A 164 7.99 7.89 -13.68
CA ARG A 164 6.82 7.02 -13.54
C ARG A 164 7.22 5.62 -13.06
N ILE A 165 8.22 5.02 -13.70
CA ILE A 165 8.75 3.70 -13.32
C ILE A 165 9.28 3.73 -11.89
N ALA A 166 10.00 4.78 -11.51
CA ALA A 166 10.56 4.93 -10.17
C ALA A 166 9.45 5.01 -9.09
N ILE A 167 8.37 5.73 -9.36
CA ILE A 167 7.21 5.78 -8.44
C ILE A 167 6.54 4.40 -8.32
N GLU A 168 6.40 3.66 -9.44
CA GLU A 168 5.87 2.29 -9.43
C GLU A 168 6.75 1.36 -8.57
N GLN A 169 8.08 1.54 -8.59
CA GLN A 169 8.98 0.79 -7.69
C GLN A 169 8.79 1.18 -6.22
N VAL A 170 8.60 2.46 -5.90
CA VAL A 170 8.30 2.87 -4.52
C VAL A 170 6.99 2.26 -4.03
N ALA A 171 5.94 2.24 -4.87
CA ALA A 171 4.68 1.59 -4.53
C ALA A 171 4.89 0.09 -4.24
N ARG A 172 5.65 -0.60 -5.08
CA ARG A 172 5.98 -2.01 -4.84
C ARG A 172 6.70 -2.22 -3.51
N VAL A 173 7.71 -1.42 -3.20
CA VAL A 173 8.47 -1.52 -1.94
C VAL A 173 7.57 -1.24 -0.74
N LEU A 174 6.66 -0.26 -0.82
CA LEU A 174 5.69 -0.01 0.25
C LEU A 174 4.75 -1.21 0.48
N THR A 175 4.32 -1.87 -0.59
CA THR A 175 3.54 -3.12 -0.48
C THR A 175 4.36 -4.21 0.22
N GLU A 176 5.64 -4.39 -0.13
CA GLU A 176 6.52 -5.36 0.50
C GLU A 176 6.71 -5.04 2.00
N MET A 177 6.98 -3.78 2.34
CA MET A 177 7.08 -3.30 3.73
C MET A 177 5.80 -3.56 4.53
N GLU A 178 4.64 -3.28 3.95
CA GLU A 178 3.35 -3.48 4.62
C GLU A 178 3.00 -4.95 4.85
N LEU A 179 3.44 -5.84 3.95
CA LEU A 179 3.24 -7.28 4.09
C LEU A 179 4.23 -7.94 5.06
N GLU A 180 5.48 -7.45 5.09
CA GLU A 180 6.48 -7.85 6.09
C GLU A 180 5.96 -7.56 7.51
N ASP A 181 5.34 -6.40 7.69
CA ASP A 181 4.79 -5.97 8.98
C ASP A 181 3.54 -6.75 9.39
N GLY A 182 2.66 -7.05 8.45
CA GLY A 182 1.45 -7.85 8.71
C GLY A 182 1.71 -9.34 9.00
N SER A 183 2.97 -9.79 8.91
CA SER A 183 3.37 -11.18 9.15
C SER A 183 3.85 -11.46 10.58
N LEU A 184 3.83 -10.45 11.47
CA LEU A 184 4.18 -10.53 12.89
C LEU A 184 2.93 -10.57 13.78
#